data_AF-A0A927W7D3-F1
#
_entry.id   AF-A0A927W7D3-F1
#
_cell.length_a   1.000
_cell.length_b   1.000
_cell.length_c   1.000
_cell.angle_alpha   90.00
_cell.angle_beta   90.00
_cell.angle_gamma   90.00
#
_symmetry.space_group_name_H-M   'P 1'
#
loop_
_entity.id
_entity.type
_entity.pdbx_description
1 polymer ?
#
loop_
_entity_poly.entity_id
_entity_poly.type
_entity_poly.pdbx_seq_one_letter_code
_entity_poly.pdbx_strand_id
1 'polypeptide(L)'
;MNIYIYLFLILAMIFLSYESITSSIRYCPVKIKEVLTISFILIILRIVSLLVLLLADNMKSVYLMKNLVFLNIIYIPIIIYTCLYVFYRNTRMDIKWFYGIFIIGIVIYLICMFKVPMEYYISLSYGYNVILSNMLPYKVLLCINGLSFFMGIKSFRYKHSVKWGTALIGIASLVFVGTTAVTLQSSENIGYLLIGDLSWMVVLYGSIRTFKQRIVKGIR
;
A
#
# COMPACT_ATOMS: atom_id res chain seq x y z
N MET A 1 19.54 4.61 0.74
CA MET A 1 19.29 3.31 1.41
C MET A 1 20.18 2.26 0.76
N ASN A 2 20.76 1.33 1.53
CA ASN A 2 21.66 0.30 1.01
C ASN A 2 20.89 -0.79 0.22
N ILE A 3 21.49 -1.39 -0.81
CA ILE A 3 20.88 -2.45 -1.63
C ILE A 3 20.42 -3.66 -0.81
N TYR A 4 21.17 -4.04 0.23
CA TYR A 4 20.77 -5.12 1.13
C TYR A 4 19.49 -4.79 1.91
N ILE A 5 19.32 -3.53 2.30
CA ILE A 5 18.11 -3.06 2.98
C ILE A 5 16.95 -3.08 1.98
N TYR A 6 17.16 -2.59 0.75
CA TYR A 6 16.14 -2.62 -0.30
C TYR A 6 15.64 -4.04 -0.59
N LEU A 7 16.55 -4.99 -0.77
CA LEU A 7 16.21 -6.41 -0.99
C LEU A 7 15.47 -7.00 0.21
N PHE A 8 15.94 -6.72 1.43
CA PHE A 8 15.27 -7.17 2.65
C PHE A 8 13.82 -6.64 2.73
N LEU A 9 13.59 -5.37 2.40
CA LEU A 9 12.24 -4.79 2.37
C LEU A 9 11.35 -5.50 1.35
N ILE A 10 11.85 -5.79 0.15
CA ILE A 10 11.08 -6.55 -0.87
C ILE A 10 10.73 -7.96 -0.36
N LEU A 11 11.70 -8.68 0.23
CA LEU A 11 11.45 -10.01 0.80
C LEU A 11 10.44 -9.96 1.94
N ALA A 12 10.50 -8.93 2.79
CA ALA A 12 9.52 -8.70 3.85
C ALA A 12 8.12 -8.43 3.27
N MET A 13 8.00 -7.68 2.17
CA MET A 13 6.72 -7.46 1.48
C MET A 13 6.17 -8.78 0.92
N ILE A 14 7.02 -9.62 0.33
CA ILE A 14 6.62 -10.95 -0.17
C ILE A 14 6.08 -11.79 0.99
N PHE A 15 6.83 -11.92 2.08
CA PHE A 15 6.42 -12.69 3.24
C PHE A 15 5.09 -12.21 3.83
N LEU A 16 4.96 -10.89 4.06
CA LEU A 16 3.73 -10.30 4.59
C LEU A 16 2.54 -10.46 3.65
N SER A 17 2.76 -10.34 2.33
CA SER A 17 1.71 -10.55 1.34
C SER A 17 1.23 -12.00 1.33
N TYR A 18 2.15 -12.98 1.39
CA TYR A 18 1.83 -14.40 1.45
C TYR A 18 1.01 -14.74 2.71
N GLU A 19 1.45 -14.32 3.88
CA GLU A 19 0.73 -14.53 5.15
C GLU A 19 -0.64 -13.85 5.16
N SER A 20 -0.74 -12.65 4.57
CA SER A 20 -2.01 -11.93 4.46
C SER A 20 -2.98 -12.63 3.51
N ILE A 21 -2.50 -13.14 2.37
CA ILE A 21 -3.31 -13.87 1.38
C ILE A 21 -3.85 -15.15 2.00
N THR A 22 -2.99 -15.99 2.55
CA THR A 22 -3.39 -17.28 3.15
C THR A 22 -4.37 -17.08 4.30
N SER A 23 -4.14 -16.08 5.16
CA SER A 23 -5.05 -15.71 6.24
C SER A 23 -6.38 -15.16 5.73
N SER A 24 -6.37 -14.37 4.65
CA SER A 24 -7.61 -13.83 4.07
C SER A 24 -8.51 -14.91 3.50
N ILE A 25 -7.94 -15.92 2.84
CA ILE A 25 -8.67 -17.05 2.27
C ILE A 25 -9.36 -17.85 3.38
N ARG A 26 -8.68 -18.06 4.51
CA ARG A 26 -9.18 -18.90 5.60
C ARG A 26 -10.16 -18.19 6.53
N TYR A 27 -9.96 -16.91 6.82
CA TYR A 27 -10.66 -16.25 7.93
C TYR A 27 -11.56 -15.07 7.53
N CYS A 28 -11.39 -14.46 6.36
CA CYS A 28 -12.17 -13.28 5.99
C CYS A 28 -13.57 -13.63 5.47
N PRO A 29 -14.59 -12.81 5.78
CA PRO A 29 -15.91 -12.94 5.17
C PRO A 29 -15.84 -12.64 3.67
N VAL A 30 -16.76 -13.25 2.89
CA VAL A 30 -16.76 -13.21 1.41
C VAL A 30 -16.63 -11.80 0.86
N LYS A 31 -17.42 -10.85 1.38
CA LYS A 31 -17.41 -9.45 0.93
C LYS A 31 -16.05 -8.76 1.09
N ILE A 32 -15.31 -9.05 2.16
CA ILE A 32 -13.97 -8.47 2.38
C ILE A 32 -12.93 -9.22 1.55
N LYS A 33 -13.11 -10.53 1.36
CA LYS A 33 -12.23 -11.38 0.56
C LYS A 33 -12.12 -10.86 -0.87
N GLU A 34 -13.25 -10.55 -1.52
CA GLU A 34 -13.26 -9.99 -2.89
C GLU A 34 -12.41 -8.72 -3.01
N VAL A 35 -12.59 -7.79 -2.08
CA VAL A 35 -11.84 -6.53 -2.02
C VAL A 35 -10.34 -6.76 -1.82
N LEU A 36 -9.99 -7.69 -0.92
CA LEU A 36 -8.60 -8.02 -0.65
C LEU A 36 -7.94 -8.73 -1.84
N THR A 37 -8.66 -9.58 -2.57
CA THR A 37 -8.13 -10.25 -3.77
C THR A 37 -7.64 -9.24 -4.81
N ILE A 38 -8.43 -8.18 -5.08
CA ILE A 38 -8.04 -7.10 -6.00
C ILE A 38 -6.79 -6.39 -5.47
N SER A 39 -6.76 -6.06 -4.18
CA SER A 39 -5.60 -5.42 -3.54
C SER A 39 -4.33 -6.26 -3.68
N PHE A 40 -4.42 -7.57 -3.43
CA PHE A 40 -3.28 -8.47 -3.49
C PHE A 40 -2.74 -8.63 -4.90
N ILE A 41 -3.59 -8.69 -5.92
CA ILE A 41 -3.13 -8.71 -7.32
C ILE A 41 -2.27 -7.47 -7.62
N LEU A 42 -2.73 -6.28 -7.23
CA LEU A 42 -1.97 -5.03 -7.44
C LEU A 42 -0.64 -5.01 -6.68
N ILE A 43 -0.65 -5.48 -5.43
CA ILE A 43 0.56 -5.61 -4.59
C ILE A 43 1.57 -6.55 -5.24
N ILE A 44 1.14 -7.75 -5.66
CA ILE A 44 2.01 -8.74 -6.28
C ILE A 44 2.61 -8.20 -7.58
N LEU A 45 1.80 -7.56 -8.43
CA LEU A 45 2.29 -6.95 -9.66
C LEU A 45 3.37 -5.89 -9.38
N ARG A 46 3.19 -5.05 -8.35
CA ARG A 46 4.22 -4.10 -7.94
C ARG A 46 5.48 -4.81 -7.43
N ILE A 47 5.35 -5.81 -6.54
CA ILE A 47 6.49 -6.55 -6.00
C ILE A 47 7.31 -7.19 -7.13
N VAL A 48 6.63 -7.85 -8.08
CA VAL A 48 7.27 -8.45 -9.26
C VAL A 48 7.98 -7.37 -10.07
N SER A 49 7.34 -6.21 -10.30
CA SER A 49 7.98 -5.11 -11.04
C SER A 49 9.26 -4.61 -10.37
N LEU A 50 9.28 -4.50 -9.03
CA LEU A 50 10.44 -4.06 -8.26
C LEU A 50 11.57 -5.09 -8.28
N LEU A 51 11.24 -6.38 -8.17
CA LEU A 51 12.21 -7.46 -8.31
C LEU A 51 12.85 -7.48 -9.71
N VAL A 52 12.02 -7.34 -10.75
CA VAL A 52 12.53 -7.31 -12.12
C VAL A 52 13.43 -6.11 -12.34
N LEU A 53 13.08 -4.93 -11.82
CA LEU A 53 13.92 -3.73 -11.92
C LEU A 53 15.25 -3.83 -11.15
N LEU A 54 15.24 -4.53 -10.03
CA LEU A 54 16.46 -4.79 -9.25
C LEU A 54 17.42 -5.73 -9.99
N LEU A 55 16.89 -6.73 -10.69
CA LEU A 55 17.65 -7.80 -11.36
C LEU A 55 17.82 -7.59 -12.87
N ALA A 56 17.24 -6.51 -13.42
CA ALA A 56 17.26 -6.29 -14.86
C ALA A 56 18.65 -5.87 -15.32
N ASP A 57 19.13 -6.54 -16.37
CA ASP A 57 20.34 -6.14 -17.11
C ASP A 57 20.00 -5.44 -18.45
N ASN A 58 18.73 -5.48 -18.88
CA ASN A 58 18.29 -5.01 -20.19
C ASN A 58 17.21 -3.94 -20.09
N MET A 59 17.36 -2.85 -20.85
CA MET A 59 16.38 -1.74 -20.90
C MET A 59 14.96 -2.16 -21.33
N LYS A 60 14.83 -3.26 -22.07
CA LYS A 60 13.52 -3.76 -22.53
C LYS A 60 12.61 -4.19 -21.37
N SER A 61 13.16 -4.84 -20.34
CA SER A 61 12.37 -5.26 -19.17
C SER A 61 11.95 -4.05 -18.34
N VAL A 62 12.84 -3.05 -18.21
CA VAL A 62 12.58 -1.78 -17.53
C VAL A 62 11.37 -1.07 -18.15
N TYR A 63 11.31 -0.99 -19.48
CA TYR A 63 10.21 -0.30 -20.17
C TYR A 63 8.85 -0.98 -19.95
N LEU A 64 8.82 -2.32 -19.86
CA LEU A 64 7.59 -3.09 -19.63
C LEU A 64 7.09 -2.95 -18.19
N MET A 65 8.00 -2.87 -17.22
CA MET A 65 7.68 -2.84 -15.80
C MET A 65 7.40 -1.44 -15.24
N LYS A 66 7.82 -0.38 -15.93
CA LYS A 66 7.78 1.01 -15.42
C LYS A 66 6.43 1.46 -14.86
N ASN A 67 5.32 1.09 -15.50
CA ASN A 67 3.99 1.51 -15.09
C ASN A 67 3.59 0.80 -13.78
N LEU A 68 3.96 -0.48 -13.66
CA LEU A 68 3.61 -1.34 -12.53
C LEU A 68 4.26 -0.88 -11.22
N VAL A 69 5.38 -0.15 -11.31
CA VAL A 69 6.06 0.41 -10.15
C VAL A 69 5.13 1.31 -9.34
N PHE A 70 4.24 2.10 -9.96
CA PHE A 70 3.42 3.09 -9.25
C PHE A 70 1.99 2.62 -8.95
N LEU A 71 1.76 1.30 -8.94
CA LEU A 71 0.46 0.74 -8.56
C LEU A 71 0.06 1.07 -7.10
N ASN A 72 0.97 1.56 -6.26
CA ASN A 72 0.64 2.06 -4.92
C ASN A 72 -0.36 3.22 -4.93
N ILE A 73 -0.40 4.02 -5.99
CA ILE A 73 -1.42 5.07 -6.15
C ILE A 73 -2.83 4.46 -6.10
N ILE A 74 -2.99 3.22 -6.59
CA ILE A 74 -4.27 2.52 -6.61
C ILE A 74 -4.47 1.71 -5.32
N TYR A 75 -3.52 0.83 -4.96
CA TYR A 75 -3.78 -0.12 -3.87
C TYR A 75 -3.69 0.50 -2.46
N ILE A 76 -2.91 1.56 -2.23
CA ILE A 76 -2.79 2.17 -0.90
C ILE A 76 -4.16 2.70 -0.42
N PRO A 77 -4.90 3.54 -1.18
CA PRO A 77 -6.26 3.96 -0.82
C PRO A 77 -7.19 2.80 -0.45
N ILE A 78 -7.08 1.70 -1.20
CA ILE A 78 -7.88 0.50 -0.98
C ILE A 78 -7.55 -0.12 0.38
N ILE A 79 -6.26 -0.36 0.64
CA ILE A 79 -5.79 -0.96 1.89
C ILE A 79 -6.22 -0.08 3.06
N ILE A 80 -6.03 1.25 2.95
CA ILE A 80 -6.47 2.22 3.95
C ILE A 80 -7.96 2.04 4.26
N TYR A 81 -8.80 2.02 3.22
CA TYR A 81 -10.23 1.89 3.38
C TYR A 81 -10.63 0.56 4.02
N THR A 82 -10.03 -0.56 3.58
CA THR A 82 -10.31 -1.88 4.17
C THR A 82 -9.93 -1.93 5.65
N CYS A 83 -8.74 -1.43 6.02
CA CYS A 83 -8.29 -1.37 7.40
C CYS A 83 -9.21 -0.49 8.26
N LEU A 84 -9.62 0.67 7.74
CA LEU A 84 -10.60 1.54 8.41
C LEU A 84 -11.94 0.83 8.60
N TYR A 85 -12.47 0.17 7.57
CA TYR A 85 -13.71 -0.59 7.65
C TYR A 85 -13.66 -1.66 8.75
N VAL A 86 -12.56 -2.42 8.82
CA VAL A 86 -12.37 -3.50 9.80
C VAL A 86 -12.19 -2.98 11.23
N PHE A 87 -11.37 -1.94 11.43
CA PHE A 87 -11.03 -1.46 12.77
C PHE A 87 -12.00 -0.43 13.34
N TYR A 88 -12.58 0.43 12.50
CA TYR A 88 -13.53 1.45 12.95
C TYR A 88 -14.88 0.85 13.34
N ARG A 89 -15.27 -0.27 12.70
CA ARG A 89 -16.53 -0.99 12.97
C ARG A 89 -17.77 -0.08 13.02
N ASN A 90 -17.79 0.94 12.18
CA ASN A 90 -18.93 1.84 12.09
C ASN A 90 -19.95 1.25 11.11
N THR A 91 -21.18 1.05 11.57
CA THR A 91 -22.30 0.54 10.77
C THR A 91 -22.68 1.45 9.59
N ARG A 92 -22.21 2.70 9.58
CA ARG A 92 -22.43 3.65 8.47
C ARG A 92 -21.45 3.51 7.30
N MET A 93 -20.35 2.75 7.45
CA MET A 93 -19.42 2.55 6.32
C MET A 93 -19.88 1.34 5.51
N ASP A 94 -20.31 1.57 4.27
CA ASP A 94 -20.67 0.50 3.36
C ASP A 94 -19.48 0.03 2.54
N ILE A 95 -19.28 -1.29 2.49
CA ILE A 95 -18.20 -1.88 1.67
C ILE A 95 -18.32 -1.53 0.19
N LYS A 96 -19.51 -1.14 -0.29
CA LYS A 96 -19.74 -0.68 -1.68
C LYS A 96 -18.88 0.53 -2.06
N TRP A 97 -18.54 1.39 -1.10
CA TRP A 97 -17.66 2.55 -1.34
C TRP A 97 -16.26 2.14 -1.78
N PHE A 98 -15.84 0.90 -1.52
CA PHE A 98 -14.60 0.35 -2.05
C PHE A 98 -14.51 0.48 -3.57
N TYR A 99 -15.57 0.11 -4.29
CA TYR A 99 -15.58 0.17 -5.75
C TYR A 99 -15.42 1.62 -6.26
N GLY A 100 -16.00 2.58 -5.56
CA GLY A 100 -15.80 4.01 -5.85
C GLY A 100 -14.35 4.45 -5.67
N ILE A 101 -13.72 4.07 -4.55
CA ILE A 101 -12.31 4.36 -4.27
C ILE A 101 -11.40 3.70 -5.31
N PHE A 102 -11.71 2.48 -5.72
CA PHE A 102 -10.97 1.77 -6.74
C PHE A 102 -11.02 2.48 -8.10
N ILE A 103 -12.22 2.87 -8.55
CA ILE A 103 -12.40 3.62 -9.80
C ILE A 103 -11.66 4.97 -9.75
N ILE A 104 -11.79 5.71 -8.64
CA ILE A 104 -11.08 6.98 -8.46
C ILE A 104 -9.56 6.77 -8.50
N GLY A 105 -9.07 5.72 -7.83
CA GLY A 105 -7.65 5.35 -7.84
C GLY A 105 -7.13 5.06 -9.25
N ILE A 106 -7.88 4.31 -10.05
CA ILE A 106 -7.54 4.04 -11.46
C ILE A 106 -7.49 5.34 -12.26
N VAL A 107 -8.49 6.22 -12.14
CA VAL A 107 -8.53 7.49 -12.89
C VAL A 107 -7.32 8.35 -12.55
N ILE A 108 -7.01 8.50 -11.26
CA ILE A 108 -5.84 9.26 -10.79
C ILE A 108 -4.55 8.64 -11.35
N TYR A 109 -4.42 7.31 -11.27
CA TYR A 109 -3.26 6.60 -11.79
C TYR A 109 -3.06 6.82 -13.30
N LEU A 110 -4.13 6.70 -14.10
CA LEU A 110 -4.06 6.95 -15.54
C LEU A 110 -3.65 8.39 -15.84
N ILE A 111 -4.21 9.38 -15.12
CA ILE A 111 -3.83 10.79 -15.29
C ILE A 111 -2.33 10.97 -14.99
N CYS A 112 -1.81 10.37 -13.91
CA CYS A 112 -0.39 10.43 -13.59
C CYS A 112 0.47 9.80 -14.68
N MET A 113 0.07 8.64 -15.21
CA MET A 113 0.84 7.91 -16.23
C MET A 113 0.86 8.58 -17.60
N PHE A 114 -0.24 9.20 -18.01
CA PHE A 114 -0.32 9.85 -19.34
C PHE A 114 0.24 11.26 -19.35
N LYS A 115 0.14 12.02 -18.24
CA LYS A 115 0.58 13.41 -18.20
C LYS A 115 2.03 13.58 -17.77
N VAL A 116 2.62 12.61 -17.08
CA VAL A 116 3.95 12.76 -16.48
C VAL A 116 4.94 11.83 -17.16
N PRO A 117 5.97 12.36 -17.85
CA PRO A 117 7.00 11.52 -18.43
C PRO A 117 7.81 10.82 -17.34
N MET A 118 8.26 9.60 -17.66
CA MET A 118 9.08 8.77 -16.78
C MET A 118 10.54 8.80 -17.22
N GLU A 119 11.41 9.01 -16.25
CA GLU A 119 12.87 9.04 -16.40
C GLU A 119 13.49 7.80 -15.73
N TYR A 120 14.62 7.36 -16.26
CA TYR A 120 15.31 6.15 -15.79
C TYR A 120 16.76 6.48 -15.47
N TYR A 121 17.25 5.91 -14.38
CA TYR A 121 18.65 5.97 -13.99
C TYR A 121 19.01 4.69 -13.27
N ILE A 122 20.27 4.30 -13.40
CA ILE A 122 20.81 3.14 -12.73
C ILE A 122 21.40 3.62 -11.41
N SER A 123 20.94 3.04 -10.31
CA SER A 123 21.47 3.30 -8.99
C SER A 123 22.16 2.05 -8.45
N LEU A 124 23.39 2.22 -7.95
CA LEU A 124 24.11 1.19 -7.19
C LEU A 124 23.32 0.66 -5.97
N SER A 125 22.34 1.44 -5.49
CA SER A 125 21.54 1.09 -4.32
C SER A 125 20.26 0.33 -4.64
N TYR A 126 19.74 0.42 -5.87
CA TYR A 126 18.37 -0.01 -6.19
C TYR A 126 18.23 -0.74 -7.54
N GLY A 127 19.30 -0.84 -8.33
CA GLY A 127 19.23 -1.31 -9.72
C GLY A 127 18.63 -0.23 -10.63
N TYR A 128 17.76 -0.63 -11.56
CA TYR A 128 17.05 0.32 -12.42
C TYR A 128 15.94 1.03 -11.65
N ASN A 129 16.05 2.35 -11.49
CA ASN A 129 15.00 3.15 -10.89
C ASN A 129 14.19 3.89 -11.95
N VAL A 130 12.88 3.96 -11.71
CA VAL A 130 11.92 4.72 -12.52
C VAL A 130 11.44 5.91 -11.68
N ILE A 131 11.68 7.13 -12.16
CA ILE A 131 11.17 8.36 -11.55
C ILE A 131 10.09 8.97 -12.45
N LEU A 132 9.07 9.55 -11.83
CA LEU A 132 8.16 10.48 -12.48
C LEU A 132 8.77 11.89 -12.43
N SER A 133 8.94 12.52 -13.59
CA SER A 133 9.56 13.85 -13.69
C SER A 133 8.81 14.92 -12.88
N ASN A 134 7.50 14.74 -12.70
CA ASN A 134 6.66 15.59 -11.89
C ASN A 134 6.43 14.97 -10.51
N MET A 135 6.52 15.80 -9.46
CA MET A 135 6.27 15.42 -8.07
C MET A 135 4.78 15.21 -7.73
N LEU A 136 3.86 15.54 -8.64
CA LEU A 136 2.41 15.41 -8.47
C LEU A 136 1.94 14.06 -7.86
N PRO A 137 2.40 12.90 -8.36
CA PRO A 137 1.98 11.58 -7.87
C PRO A 137 2.35 11.34 -6.39
N TYR A 138 3.53 11.82 -5.97
CA TYR A 138 3.96 11.73 -4.57
C TYR A 138 3.16 12.66 -3.66
N LYS A 139 2.77 13.85 -4.15
CA LYS A 139 1.86 14.75 -3.43
C LYS A 139 0.48 14.12 -3.23
N VAL A 140 -0.05 13.43 -4.24
CA VAL A 140 -1.32 12.70 -4.13
C VAL A 140 -1.24 11.62 -3.05
N LEU A 141 -0.17 10.81 -3.04
CA LEU A 141 0.06 9.80 -1.99
C LEU A 141 0.18 10.43 -0.59
N LEU A 142 0.84 11.59 -0.47
CA LEU A 142 0.94 12.33 0.77
C LEU A 142 -0.45 12.79 1.26
N CYS A 143 -1.28 13.35 0.38
CA CYS A 143 -2.66 13.76 0.71
C CYS A 143 -3.51 12.57 1.19
N ILE A 144 -3.47 11.44 0.48
CA ILE A 144 -4.20 10.22 0.84
C ILE A 144 -3.79 9.75 2.26
N ASN A 145 -2.50 9.69 2.53
CA ASN A 145 -1.99 9.25 3.83
C ASN A 145 -2.27 10.26 4.94
N GLY A 146 -2.18 11.56 4.66
CA GLY A 146 -2.58 12.61 5.58
C GLY A 146 -4.05 12.50 6.00
N LEU A 147 -4.96 12.28 5.04
CA LEU A 147 -6.38 12.03 5.34
C LEU A 147 -6.56 10.76 6.19
N SER A 148 -5.82 9.69 5.88
CA SER A 148 -5.89 8.44 6.64
C SER A 148 -5.45 8.61 8.10
N PHE A 149 -4.47 9.49 8.36
CA PHE A 149 -4.02 9.81 9.72
C PHE A 149 -5.14 10.46 10.54
N PHE A 150 -5.81 11.48 9.99
CA PHE A 150 -6.94 12.13 10.64
C PHE A 150 -8.11 11.16 10.86
N MET A 151 -8.38 10.27 9.91
CA MET A 151 -9.38 9.22 10.08
C MET A 151 -8.98 8.24 11.20
N GLY A 152 -7.70 7.87 11.28
CA GLY A 152 -7.12 7.08 12.37
C GLY A 152 -7.39 7.71 13.74
N ILE A 153 -7.07 9.00 13.91
CA ILE A 153 -7.34 9.73 15.16
C ILE A 153 -8.84 9.79 15.46
N LYS A 154 -9.68 10.11 14.47
CA LYS A 154 -11.14 10.16 14.65
C LYS A 154 -11.70 8.81 15.11
N SER A 155 -11.15 7.72 14.60
CA SER A 155 -11.60 6.36 14.91
C SER A 155 -11.34 5.94 16.37
N PHE A 156 -10.37 6.55 17.06
CA PHE A 156 -10.14 6.30 18.50
C PHE A 156 -11.29 6.75 19.40
N ARG A 157 -12.05 7.76 18.99
CA ARG A 157 -13.16 8.30 19.78
C ARG A 157 -14.38 7.38 19.79
N TYR A 158 -14.42 6.36 18.93
CA TYR A 158 -15.60 5.52 18.75
C TYR A 158 -15.60 4.34 19.73
N LYS A 159 -16.73 4.12 20.41
CA LYS A 159 -16.84 3.12 21.49
C LYS A 159 -16.56 1.68 21.03
N HIS A 160 -16.92 1.35 19.80
CA HIS A 160 -16.82 -0.01 19.24
C HIS A 160 -15.58 -0.24 18.37
N SER A 161 -14.68 0.75 18.24
CA SER A 161 -13.48 0.59 17.42
C SER A 161 -12.42 -0.26 18.12
N VAL A 162 -11.58 -0.91 17.32
CA VAL A 162 -10.45 -1.71 17.80
C VAL A 162 -9.27 -0.76 18.06
N LYS A 163 -9.11 -0.30 19.31
CA LYS A 163 -8.11 0.74 19.70
C LYS A 163 -6.68 0.47 19.23
N TRP A 164 -6.22 -0.78 19.32
CA TRP A 164 -4.88 -1.15 18.83
C TRP A 164 -4.78 -1.02 17.29
N GLY A 165 -5.82 -1.44 16.57
CA GLY A 165 -5.88 -1.33 15.12
C GLY A 165 -5.95 0.11 14.62
N THR A 166 -6.71 0.96 15.34
CA THR A 166 -6.77 2.39 15.04
C THR A 166 -5.44 3.10 15.33
N ALA A 167 -4.71 2.67 16.37
CA ALA A 167 -3.34 3.12 16.64
C ALA A 167 -2.40 2.77 15.49
N LEU A 168 -2.46 1.51 15.02
CA LEU A 168 -1.67 1.03 13.89
C LEU A 168 -1.91 1.84 12.61
N ILE A 169 -3.17 2.20 12.30
CA ILE A 169 -3.50 3.09 11.17
C ILE A 169 -2.79 4.44 11.32
N GLY A 170 -2.86 5.06 12.50
CA GLY A 170 -2.23 6.34 12.76
C GLY A 170 -0.71 6.29 12.62
N ILE A 171 -0.08 5.23 13.12
CA ILE A 171 1.38 5.04 13.02
C ILE A 171 1.79 4.79 11.57
N ALA A 172 1.10 3.89 10.86
CA ALA A 172 1.45 3.55 9.48
C ALA A 172 1.29 4.74 8.53
N SER A 173 0.22 5.52 8.71
CA SER A 173 0.01 6.76 7.95
C SER A 173 1.09 7.80 8.21
N LEU A 174 1.53 8.00 9.47
CA LEU A 174 2.66 8.87 9.79
C LEU A 174 3.97 8.38 9.15
N VAL A 175 4.27 7.09 9.24
CA VAL A 175 5.45 6.49 8.59
C VAL A 175 5.40 6.74 7.09
N PHE A 176 4.25 6.52 6.44
CA PHE A 176 4.11 6.74 5.02
C PHE A 176 4.30 8.21 4.65
N VAL A 177 3.70 9.15 5.39
CA VAL A 177 3.89 10.59 5.20
C VAL A 177 5.36 10.98 5.35
N GLY A 178 6.06 10.45 6.35
CA GLY A 178 7.49 10.68 6.52
C GLY A 178 8.30 10.18 5.31
N THR A 179 8.02 8.97 4.85
CA THR A 179 8.70 8.40 3.68
C THR A 179 8.41 9.17 2.39
N THR A 180 7.16 9.60 2.16
CA THR A 180 6.82 10.42 0.99
C THR A 180 7.45 11.81 1.06
N ALA A 181 7.52 12.42 2.25
CA ALA A 181 8.20 13.70 2.43
C ALA A 181 9.70 13.61 2.09
N VAL A 182 10.38 12.53 2.50
CA VAL A 182 11.78 12.28 2.12
C VAL A 182 11.91 12.11 0.59
N THR A 183 10.99 11.40 -0.05
CA THR A 183 11.02 11.22 -1.50
C THR A 183 10.72 12.49 -2.30
N LEU A 184 10.04 13.46 -1.70
CA LEU A 184 9.79 14.78 -2.31
C LEU A 184 11.04 15.67 -2.31
N GLN A 185 11.99 15.44 -1.39
CA GLN A 185 13.24 16.21 -1.33
C GLN A 185 14.20 15.82 -2.46
N SER A 186 14.31 14.52 -2.76
CA SER A 186 15.09 14.03 -3.89
C SER A 186 14.49 12.77 -4.49
N SER A 187 14.48 12.72 -5.82
CA SER A 187 13.95 11.60 -6.60
C SER A 187 14.82 10.33 -6.52
N GLU A 188 16.05 10.47 -6.02
CA GLU A 188 16.97 9.37 -5.68
C GLU A 188 16.49 8.54 -4.47
N ASN A 189 15.61 9.10 -3.64
CA ASN A 189 15.10 8.47 -2.43
C ASN A 189 13.82 7.65 -2.65
N ILE A 190 13.49 7.28 -3.88
CA ILE A 190 12.23 6.57 -4.19
C ILE A 190 12.08 5.25 -3.41
N GLY A 191 13.19 4.57 -3.10
CA GLY A 191 13.21 3.33 -2.33
C GLY A 191 12.63 3.48 -0.91
N TYR A 192 12.61 4.68 -0.34
CA TYR A 192 12.00 4.93 0.97
C TYR A 192 10.48 4.72 0.96
N LEU A 193 9.81 4.82 -0.20
CA LEU A 193 8.37 4.52 -0.31
C LEU A 193 8.04 3.07 0.06
N LEU A 194 8.98 2.13 -0.08
CA LEU A 194 8.78 0.74 0.33
C LEU A 194 8.56 0.58 1.82
N ILE A 195 9.20 1.44 2.63
CA ILE A 195 9.00 1.45 4.09
C ILE A 195 7.56 1.85 4.41
N GLY A 196 7.02 2.81 3.67
CA GLY A 196 5.60 3.17 3.73
C GLY A 196 4.69 2.02 3.29
N ASP A 197 4.98 1.36 2.16
CA ASP A 197 4.16 0.24 1.70
C ASP A 197 4.13 -0.91 2.72
N LEU A 198 5.29 -1.23 3.29
CA LEU A 198 5.43 -2.23 4.35
C LEU A 198 4.61 -1.86 5.59
N SER A 199 4.60 -0.60 5.99
CA SER A 199 3.82 -0.16 7.15
C SER A 199 2.33 -0.47 6.94
N TRP A 200 1.78 -0.18 5.75
CA TRP A 200 0.39 -0.52 5.42
C TRP A 200 0.14 -2.02 5.29
N MET A 201 1.09 -2.80 4.78
CA MET A 201 0.97 -4.26 4.76
C MET A 201 0.89 -4.85 6.17
N VAL A 202 1.65 -4.32 7.13
CA VAL A 202 1.55 -4.71 8.55
C VAL A 202 0.17 -4.39 9.11
N VAL A 203 -0.39 -3.21 8.81
CA VAL A 203 -1.76 -2.86 9.23
C VAL A 203 -2.79 -3.79 8.60
N LEU A 204 -2.65 -4.09 7.30
CA LEU A 204 -3.54 -5.00 6.57
C LEU A 204 -3.53 -6.39 7.22
N TYR A 205 -2.35 -6.95 7.47
CA TYR A 205 -2.21 -8.22 8.17
C TYR A 205 -2.86 -8.19 9.57
N GLY A 206 -2.62 -7.10 10.32
CA GLY A 206 -3.26 -6.87 11.61
C GLY A 206 -4.79 -6.86 11.52
N SER A 207 -5.34 -6.27 10.46
CA SER A 207 -6.78 -6.21 10.22
C SER A 207 -7.37 -7.60 9.97
N ILE A 208 -6.70 -8.42 9.14
CA ILE A 208 -7.11 -9.79 8.83
C ILE A 208 -7.08 -10.67 10.08
N ARG A 209 -6.06 -10.49 10.93
CA ARG A 209 -5.91 -11.24 12.19
C ARG A 209 -7.09 -11.03 13.15
N THR A 210 -7.81 -9.91 13.07
CA THR A 210 -9.00 -9.69 13.90
C THR A 210 -10.12 -10.70 13.60
N PHE A 211 -10.24 -11.16 12.35
CA PHE A 211 -11.20 -12.19 11.97
C PHE A 211 -10.78 -13.57 12.49
N LYS A 212 -9.49 -13.91 12.39
CA LYS A 212 -8.94 -15.15 12.96
C LYS A 212 -9.24 -15.28 14.45
N GLN A 213 -9.03 -14.20 15.22
CA GLN A 213 -9.30 -14.21 16.66
C GLN A 213 -10.78 -14.37 16.99
N ARG A 214 -11.69 -13.83 16.19
CA ARG A 214 -13.13 -14.01 16.39
C ARG A 214 -13.57 -15.45 16.17
N ILE A 215 -13.10 -16.08 15.10
CA ILE A 215 -13.39 -17.48 14.78
C ILE A 215 -12.87 -18.41 15.88
N VAL A 216 -11.62 -18.21 16.32
CA VAL A 216 -11.02 -19.02 17.40
C VAL A 216 -11.75 -18.82 18.74
N LYS A 217 -12.24 -17.61 19.03
CA LYS A 217 -12.99 -17.32 20.26
C LYS A 217 -14.48 -17.67 20.18
N GLY A 218 -14.98 -18.21 19.06
CA GLY A 218 -16.40 -18.54 18.87
C GLY A 218 -17.35 -17.32 18.87
N ILE A 219 -16.81 -16.10 18.69
CA ILE A 219 -17.61 -14.88 18.68
C ILE A 219 -18.11 -14.69 17.24
N ARG A 220 -19.39 -15.02 17.00
CA ARG A 220 -20.08 -14.79 15.72
C ARG A 220 -20.09 -13.29 15.38
#